data_AF-G2GB40-F1
#
_entry.id   AF-G2GB40-F1
#
_cell.length_a   1.000
_cell.length_b   1.000
_cell.length_c   1.000
_cell.angle_alpha   90.00
_cell.angle_beta   90.00
_cell.angle_gamma   90.00
#
_symmetry.space_group_name_H-M   'P 1'
#
loop_
_entity.id
_entity.type
_entity.pdbx_description
1 polymer ?
#
loop_
_entity_poly.entity_id
_entity_poly.type
_entity_poly.pdbx_seq_one_letter_code
_entity_poly.pdbx_strand_id
1 'polypeptide(L)'
;MLLLGTTDEVYEGDPADVAVTEKDVAQILEEAAVSVRDEQLSRDLITYAYAGLRVLPGGPGHTAQARRETVVTEGPGGMLSVAGGKWTTFRHIGRTVLAKLEALPGHPMGEGCEPVSRLPRELPLPGVANPRAVTRSLLTDDTGQGPRMAPDTARHLATHYGSLAYQVALLARRDPALAERVHPDAPEIWAQVVHARDHEWAETAEDVLRRRTTLTVRGLATEEIRRRVEDVLRGSAPGAS
;
A
#
# COMPACT_ATOMS: atom_id res chain seq x y z
N MET A 1 16.10 -1.41 5.74
CA MET A 1 15.14 -2.53 5.83
C MET A 1 15.41 -3.45 4.66
N LEU A 2 15.51 -4.74 4.92
CA LEU A 2 15.71 -5.78 3.91
C LEU A 2 14.41 -6.59 3.81
N LEU A 3 13.95 -6.86 2.60
CA LEU A 3 12.83 -7.78 2.36
C LEU A 3 13.40 -9.07 1.77
N LEU A 4 13.12 -10.18 2.43
CA LEU A 4 13.48 -11.52 1.96
C LEU A 4 12.20 -12.27 1.59
N GLY A 5 12.26 -13.04 0.51
CA GLY A 5 11.13 -13.78 -0.02
C GLY A 5 11.37 -14.20 -1.46
N THR A 6 10.51 -15.03 -2.04
CA THR A 6 9.22 -15.54 -1.54
C THR A 6 9.19 -17.06 -1.62
N THR A 7 8.33 -17.70 -0.84
CA THR A 7 7.96 -19.11 -1.06
C THR A 7 6.90 -19.24 -2.15
N ASP A 8 6.79 -20.43 -2.72
CA ASP A 8 5.81 -20.80 -3.75
C ASP A 8 5.20 -22.17 -3.39
N GLU A 9 4.11 -22.16 -2.63
CA GLU A 9 3.38 -23.36 -2.20
C GLU A 9 1.93 -23.35 -2.69
N VAL A 10 1.37 -24.55 -2.87
CA VAL A 10 -0.06 -24.70 -3.14
C VAL A 10 -0.82 -24.43 -1.85
N TYR A 11 -1.85 -23.61 -1.94
CA TYR A 11 -2.74 -23.31 -0.83
C TYR A 11 -4.14 -23.82 -1.14
N GLU A 12 -4.69 -24.60 -0.22
CA GLU A 12 -6.07 -25.08 -0.22
C GLU A 12 -6.74 -24.57 1.05
N GLY A 13 -7.87 -23.89 0.93
CA GLY A 13 -8.58 -23.29 2.06
C GLY A 13 -9.18 -21.94 1.71
N ASP A 14 -9.67 -21.24 2.73
CA ASP A 14 -10.18 -19.87 2.57
C ASP A 14 -9.00 -18.92 2.30
N PRO A 15 -9.02 -18.14 1.20
CA PRO A 15 -8.01 -17.10 0.95
C PRO A 15 -7.85 -16.07 2.08
N ALA A 16 -8.88 -15.84 2.89
CA ALA A 16 -8.83 -14.92 4.01
C ALA A 16 -7.94 -15.42 5.16
N ASP A 17 -7.76 -16.73 5.27
CA ASP A 17 -7.00 -17.37 6.36
C ASP A 17 -5.50 -17.52 6.04
N VAL A 18 -5.06 -17.09 4.85
CA VAL A 18 -3.65 -17.22 4.45
C VAL A 18 -2.74 -16.45 5.40
N ALA A 19 -1.75 -17.14 5.96
CA ALA A 19 -0.79 -16.59 6.89
C ALA A 19 0.61 -17.16 6.63
N VAL A 20 1.63 -16.45 7.11
CA VAL A 20 3.01 -16.94 7.08
C VAL A 20 3.14 -18.08 8.09
N THR A 21 3.78 -19.17 7.68
CA THR A 21 4.06 -20.32 8.55
C THR A 21 5.52 -20.33 8.99
N GLU A 22 5.85 -21.06 10.05
CA GLU A 22 7.25 -21.28 10.45
C GLU A 22 8.08 -21.97 9.37
N LYS A 23 7.44 -22.79 8.55
CA LYS A 23 8.07 -23.44 7.39
C LYS A 23 8.50 -22.39 6.36
N ASP A 24 7.64 -21.41 6.06
CA ASP A 24 7.99 -20.32 5.14
C ASP A 24 9.18 -19.51 5.66
N VAL A 25 9.18 -19.18 6.95
CA VAL A 25 10.27 -18.43 7.60
C VAL A 25 11.57 -19.22 7.54
N ALA A 26 11.55 -20.49 7.91
CA ALA A 26 12.72 -21.35 7.89
C ALA A 26 13.32 -21.47 6.48
N GLN A 27 12.47 -21.71 5.48
CA GLN A 27 12.91 -21.80 4.08
C GLN A 27 13.59 -20.51 3.60
N ILE A 28 12.95 -19.35 3.84
CA ILE A 28 13.51 -18.06 3.42
C ILE A 28 14.86 -17.78 4.09
N LEU A 29 14.99 -18.09 5.39
CA LEU A 29 16.25 -17.91 6.11
C LEU A 29 17.35 -18.86 5.63
N GLU A 30 17.03 -20.14 5.38
CA GLU A 30 17.96 -21.13 4.85
C GLU A 30 18.47 -20.72 3.45
N GLU A 31 17.56 -20.30 2.57
CA GLU A 31 17.93 -19.82 1.24
C GLU A 31 18.78 -18.55 1.31
N ALA A 32 18.45 -17.61 2.20
CA ALA A 32 19.22 -16.38 2.37
C ALA A 32 20.63 -16.65 2.93
N ALA A 33 20.79 -17.66 3.80
CA ALA A 33 22.07 -18.02 4.42
C ALA A 33 23.13 -18.46 3.41
N VAL A 34 22.74 -18.82 2.18
CA VAL A 34 23.67 -19.08 1.08
C VAL A 34 24.53 -17.85 0.73
N SER A 35 24.02 -16.64 0.96
CA SER A 35 24.68 -15.39 0.53
C SER A 35 24.78 -14.32 1.61
N VAL A 36 24.07 -14.46 2.73
CA VAL A 36 24.08 -13.51 3.84
C VAL A 36 24.63 -14.22 5.07
N ARG A 37 25.46 -13.52 5.83
CA ARG A 37 26.10 -14.08 7.03
C ARG A 37 25.08 -14.39 8.13
N ASP A 38 25.31 -15.47 8.85
CA ASP A 38 24.43 -15.97 9.91
C ASP A 38 24.12 -14.92 10.99
N GLU A 39 25.08 -14.06 11.37
CA GLU A 39 24.84 -13.04 12.40
C GLU A 39 23.82 -11.97 11.96
N GLN A 40 23.56 -11.89 10.66
CA GLN A 40 22.60 -10.97 10.05
C GLN A 40 21.26 -11.64 9.73
N LEU A 41 21.16 -12.97 9.92
CA LEU A 41 19.98 -13.78 9.66
C LEU A 41 19.54 -14.49 10.94
N SER A 42 18.77 -13.78 11.76
CA SER A 42 18.09 -14.36 12.92
C SER A 42 16.60 -14.12 12.84
N ARG A 43 15.82 -15.10 13.30
CA ARG A 43 14.36 -15.00 13.43
C ARG A 43 13.95 -13.82 14.31
N ASP A 44 14.76 -13.47 15.31
CA ASP A 44 14.51 -12.36 16.22
C ASP A 44 14.71 -10.98 15.55
N LEU A 45 15.34 -10.94 14.37
CA LEU A 45 15.51 -9.70 13.58
C LEU A 45 14.32 -9.44 12.65
N ILE A 46 13.36 -10.37 12.54
CA ILE A 46 12.18 -10.22 11.68
C ILE A 46 11.20 -9.25 12.34
N THR A 47 11.06 -8.06 11.76
CA THR A 47 10.12 -7.03 12.24
C THR A 47 8.69 -7.23 11.74
N TYR A 48 8.54 -7.92 10.61
CA TYR A 48 7.25 -8.14 9.97
C TYR A 48 7.34 -9.27 8.93
N ALA A 49 6.29 -10.07 8.84
CA ALA A 49 6.12 -11.10 7.81
C ALA A 49 4.69 -11.04 7.26
N TYR A 50 4.51 -11.34 5.98
CA TYR A 50 3.20 -11.38 5.35
C TYR A 50 3.12 -12.48 4.30
N ALA A 51 1.91 -13.00 4.13
CA ALA A 51 1.56 -13.94 3.09
C ALA A 51 0.55 -13.30 2.13
N GLY A 52 0.50 -13.81 0.91
CA GLY A 52 -0.47 -13.41 -0.09
C GLY A 52 -0.58 -14.49 -1.15
N LEU A 53 -1.81 -14.73 -1.59
CA LEU A 53 -2.09 -15.75 -2.61
C LEU A 53 -1.97 -15.16 -4.00
N ARG A 54 -1.34 -15.93 -4.89
CA ARG A 54 -1.33 -15.65 -6.32
C ARG A 54 -2.50 -16.38 -6.95
N VAL A 55 -3.47 -15.64 -7.48
CA VAL A 55 -4.52 -16.23 -8.30
C VAL A 55 -3.88 -16.63 -9.63
N LEU A 56 -3.85 -17.91 -9.94
CA LEU A 56 -3.35 -18.43 -11.22
C LEU A 56 -4.53 -18.93 -12.04
N PRO A 57 -4.57 -18.69 -13.36
CA PRO A 57 -5.59 -19.28 -14.20
C PRO A 57 -5.49 -20.80 -14.13
N GLY A 58 -6.62 -21.47 -13.86
CA GLY A 58 -6.67 -22.93 -13.86
C GLY A 58 -6.28 -23.51 -15.23
N GLY A 59 -5.53 -24.62 -15.21
CA GLY A 59 -5.16 -25.40 -16.37
C GLY A 59 -4.50 -26.72 -15.93
N PRO A 60 -4.53 -27.79 -16.74
CA PRO A 60 -3.93 -29.07 -16.37
C PRO A 60 -2.41 -28.92 -16.25
N GLY A 61 -1.86 -28.96 -15.03
CA GLY A 61 -0.41 -28.92 -14.78
C GLY A 61 -0.03 -28.57 -13.35
N HIS A 62 1.19 -28.95 -12.93
CA HIS A 62 1.77 -28.59 -11.64
C HIS A 62 1.87 -27.06 -11.53
N THR A 63 1.52 -26.51 -10.36
CA THR A 63 1.36 -25.07 -10.08
C THR A 63 2.53 -24.17 -10.50
N ALA A 64 3.75 -24.72 -10.61
CA ALA A 64 4.92 -24.01 -11.11
C ALA A 64 4.86 -23.66 -12.62
N GLN A 65 4.05 -24.37 -13.42
CA GLN A 65 3.95 -24.23 -14.88
C GLN A 65 2.62 -23.64 -15.36
N ALA A 66 1.70 -23.29 -14.46
CA ALA A 66 0.48 -22.58 -14.83
C ALA A 66 0.87 -21.27 -15.53
N ARG A 67 0.35 -21.04 -16.74
CA ARG A 67 0.67 -19.85 -17.53
C ARG A 67 0.34 -18.62 -16.68
N ARG A 68 1.36 -17.80 -16.40
CA ARG A 68 1.26 -16.54 -15.63
C ARG A 68 0.47 -15.44 -16.38
N GLU A 69 -0.36 -15.85 -17.32
CA GLU A 69 -1.10 -14.98 -18.23
C GLU A 69 -2.38 -14.51 -17.55
N THR A 70 -2.80 -13.29 -17.84
CA THR A 70 -4.08 -12.78 -17.35
C THR A 70 -5.18 -13.35 -18.22
N VAL A 71 -6.18 -13.99 -17.60
CA VAL A 71 -7.36 -14.47 -18.31
C VAL A 71 -8.52 -13.55 -18.00
N VAL A 72 -9.17 -13.03 -19.04
CA VAL A 72 -10.40 -12.26 -18.93
C VAL A 72 -11.52 -13.05 -19.58
N THR A 73 -12.45 -13.55 -18.77
CA THR A 73 -13.61 -14.33 -19.23
C THR A 73 -14.88 -13.50 -19.17
N GLU A 74 -15.84 -13.83 -20.02
CA GLU A 74 -17.19 -13.28 -20.00
C GLU A 74 -18.16 -14.37 -19.58
N GLY A 75 -18.93 -14.10 -18.52
CA GLY A 75 -19.98 -14.97 -17.99
C GLY A 75 -21.37 -14.54 -18.43
N PRO A 76 -22.41 -15.26 -17.96
CA PRO A 76 -23.80 -14.91 -18.21
C PRO A 76 -24.11 -13.46 -17.83
N GLY A 77 -24.91 -12.77 -18.65
CA GLY A 77 -25.31 -11.39 -18.41
C GLY A 77 -24.20 -10.35 -18.65
N GLY A 78 -23.12 -10.70 -19.35
CA GLY A 78 -22.02 -9.78 -19.67
C GLY A 78 -21.03 -9.55 -18.52
N MET A 79 -21.04 -10.41 -17.50
CA MET A 79 -20.11 -10.31 -16.37
C MET A 79 -18.68 -10.60 -16.83
N LEU A 80 -17.79 -9.62 -16.72
CA LEU A 80 -16.37 -9.83 -16.98
C LEU A 80 -15.65 -10.26 -15.69
N SER A 81 -14.89 -11.35 -15.76
CA SER A 81 -14.05 -11.85 -14.67
C SER A 81 -12.58 -11.80 -15.07
N VAL A 82 -11.71 -11.39 -14.16
CA VAL A 82 -10.26 -11.32 -14.36
C VAL A 82 -9.58 -12.28 -13.40
N ALA A 83 -8.81 -13.23 -13.95
CA ALA A 83 -7.99 -14.15 -13.17
C ALA A 83 -6.51 -13.97 -13.51
N GLY A 84 -5.67 -13.99 -12.47
CA GLY A 84 -4.24 -13.68 -12.59
C GLY A 84 -3.97 -12.20 -12.83
N GLY A 85 -2.80 -11.94 -13.42
CA GLY A 85 -2.31 -10.58 -13.65
C GLY A 85 -1.24 -10.17 -12.65
N LYS A 86 -0.15 -9.61 -13.20
CA LYS A 86 0.92 -9.04 -12.39
C LYS A 86 0.58 -7.59 -12.08
N TRP A 87 1.06 -7.10 -10.94
CA TRP A 87 1.04 -5.67 -10.63
C TRP A 87 1.68 -4.85 -11.76
N THR A 88 2.76 -5.34 -12.37
CA THR A 88 3.44 -4.66 -13.49
C THR A 88 2.61 -4.53 -14.76
N THR A 89 1.55 -5.33 -14.92
CA THR A 89 0.67 -5.32 -16.10
C THR A 89 -0.72 -4.72 -15.82
N PHE A 90 -0.96 -4.19 -14.61
CA PHE A 90 -2.29 -3.73 -14.17
C PHE A 90 -2.95 -2.76 -15.15
N ARG A 91 -2.19 -1.78 -15.67
CA ARG A 91 -2.70 -0.77 -16.61
C ARG A 91 -3.12 -1.38 -17.95
N HIS A 92 -2.36 -2.35 -18.45
CA HIS A 92 -2.70 -3.06 -19.68
C HIS A 92 -3.97 -3.89 -19.49
N ILE A 93 -4.05 -4.64 -18.37
CA ILE A 93 -5.23 -5.42 -18.00
C ILE A 93 -6.47 -4.52 -17.91
N GLY A 94 -6.37 -3.38 -17.20
CA GLY A 94 -7.45 -2.41 -17.08
C GLY A 94 -7.95 -1.89 -18.44
N ARG A 95 -7.04 -1.59 -19.37
CA ARG A 95 -7.42 -1.19 -20.75
C ARG A 95 -8.14 -2.32 -21.50
N THR A 96 -7.67 -3.56 -21.38
CA THR A 96 -8.33 -4.72 -22.01
C THR A 96 -9.72 -4.96 -21.45
N VAL A 97 -9.91 -4.81 -20.13
CA VAL A 97 -11.23 -4.94 -19.48
C VAL A 97 -12.16 -3.83 -19.96
N LEU A 98 -11.73 -2.57 -19.94
CA LEU A 98 -12.56 -1.45 -20.40
C LEU A 98 -12.94 -1.58 -21.88
N ALA A 99 -12.01 -2.00 -22.75
CA ALA A 99 -12.30 -2.22 -24.17
C ALA A 99 -13.31 -3.36 -24.39
N LYS A 100 -13.29 -4.39 -23.55
CA LYS A 100 -14.31 -5.45 -23.56
C LYS A 100 -15.67 -4.93 -23.09
N LEU A 101 -15.69 -4.12 -22.02
CA LEU A 101 -16.93 -3.50 -21.53
C LEU A 101 -17.58 -2.62 -22.60
N GLU A 102 -16.80 -1.80 -23.31
CA GLU A 102 -17.30 -0.96 -24.41
C GLU A 102 -17.95 -1.78 -25.54
N ALA A 103 -17.52 -3.02 -25.75
CA ALA A 103 -18.02 -3.89 -26.81
C ALA A 103 -19.24 -4.73 -26.39
N LEU A 104 -19.64 -4.72 -25.11
CA LEU A 104 -20.81 -5.45 -24.63
C LEU A 104 -22.11 -4.84 -25.19
N PRO A 105 -23.13 -5.65 -25.50
CA PRO A 105 -24.40 -5.14 -26.01
C PRO A 105 -25.13 -4.29 -24.96
N GLY A 106 -25.80 -3.22 -25.41
CA GLY A 106 -26.56 -2.29 -24.56
C GLY A 106 -25.86 -0.93 -24.40
N HIS A 107 -26.03 -0.31 -23.23
CA HIS A 107 -25.32 0.91 -22.82
C HIS A 107 -24.35 0.55 -21.68
N PRO A 108 -23.28 -0.23 -21.95
CA PRO A 108 -22.44 -0.81 -20.91
C PRO A 108 -21.58 0.24 -20.18
N MET A 109 -21.41 1.42 -20.76
CA MET A 109 -20.63 2.53 -20.20
C MET A 109 -21.55 3.72 -19.89
N GLY A 110 -21.36 4.33 -18.72
CA GLY A 110 -22.12 5.52 -18.32
C GLY A 110 -21.70 6.76 -19.12
N GLU A 111 -22.59 7.76 -19.18
CA GLU A 111 -22.40 8.99 -19.97
C GLU A 111 -21.11 9.77 -19.63
N GLY A 112 -20.56 9.60 -18.42
CA GLY A 112 -19.30 10.21 -17.99
C GLY A 112 -18.03 9.41 -18.31
N CYS A 113 -18.12 8.26 -18.97
CA CYS A 113 -16.96 7.45 -19.32
C CYS A 113 -16.35 7.89 -20.65
N GLU A 114 -15.10 8.36 -20.61
CA GLU A 114 -14.33 8.62 -21.82
C GLU A 114 -13.97 7.30 -22.54
N PRO A 115 -14.06 7.26 -23.89
CA PRO A 115 -13.67 6.08 -24.65
C PRO A 115 -12.21 5.65 -24.39
N VAL A 116 -11.94 4.35 -24.32
CA VAL A 116 -10.60 3.78 -24.08
C VAL A 116 -9.58 4.25 -25.14
N SER A 117 -10.04 4.51 -26.36
CA SER A 117 -9.26 5.06 -27.46
C SER A 117 -8.76 6.49 -27.20
N ARG A 118 -9.45 7.25 -26.34
CA ARG A 118 -9.08 8.63 -25.96
C ARG A 118 -8.27 8.71 -24.67
N LEU A 119 -8.19 7.63 -23.90
CA LEU A 119 -7.39 7.62 -22.68
C LEU A 119 -5.90 7.86 -23.01
N PRO A 120 -5.27 8.88 -22.40
CA PRO A 120 -3.89 9.24 -22.70
C PRO A 120 -2.96 8.08 -22.37
N ARG A 121 -1.90 7.92 -23.18
CA ARG A 121 -0.90 6.86 -22.99
C ARG A 121 -0.23 6.95 -21.63
N GLU A 122 0.05 8.17 -21.20
CA GLU A 122 0.69 8.51 -19.93
C GLU A 122 -0.24 9.46 -19.18
N LEU A 123 -0.62 9.10 -17.96
CA LEU A 123 -1.34 9.94 -17.04
C LEU A 123 -0.60 9.86 -15.71
N PRO A 124 -0.11 10.98 -15.15
CA PRO A 124 0.53 10.95 -13.84
C PRO A 124 -0.49 10.47 -12.81
N LEU A 125 -0.10 9.53 -11.96
CA LEU A 125 -0.92 9.15 -10.82
C LEU A 125 -0.98 10.32 -9.82
N PRO A 126 -2.06 10.41 -9.01
CA PRO A 126 -2.11 11.36 -7.91
C PRO A 126 -0.85 11.29 -7.04
N GLY A 127 -0.35 12.46 -6.62
CA GLY A 127 0.86 12.55 -5.81
C GLY A 127 2.17 12.53 -6.58
N VAL A 128 2.21 12.25 -7.90
CA VAL A 128 3.47 12.26 -8.66
C VAL A 128 4.16 13.63 -8.55
N ALA A 129 5.36 13.62 -7.95
CA ALA A 129 6.22 14.79 -7.81
C ALA A 129 7.68 14.37 -7.58
N ASN A 130 8.63 15.29 -7.75
CA ASN A 130 10.01 15.05 -7.39
C ASN A 130 10.17 15.12 -5.85
N PRO A 131 10.52 14.01 -5.16
CA PRO A 131 10.58 14.00 -3.70
C PRO A 131 11.60 14.97 -3.11
N ARG A 132 12.72 15.25 -3.81
CA ARG A 132 13.74 16.20 -3.34
C ARG A 132 13.21 17.64 -3.36
N ALA A 133 12.43 17.99 -4.38
CA ALA A 133 11.81 19.30 -4.49
C ALA A 133 10.75 19.50 -3.39
N VAL A 134 9.89 18.50 -3.20
CA VAL A 134 8.88 18.52 -2.12
C VAL A 134 9.54 18.59 -0.74
N THR A 135 10.55 17.76 -0.47
CA THR A 135 11.30 17.79 0.80
C THR A 135 11.87 19.18 1.07
N ARG A 136 12.53 19.79 0.07
CA ARG A 136 13.08 21.15 0.21
C ARG A 136 11.98 22.15 0.53
N SER A 137 10.88 22.12 -0.22
CA SER A 137 9.75 23.02 -0.01
C SER A 137 9.20 22.89 1.42
N LEU A 138 8.97 21.67 1.91
CA LEU A 138 8.45 21.43 3.25
C LEU A 138 9.39 21.93 4.36
N LEU A 139 10.71 21.84 4.13
CA LEU A 139 11.74 22.31 5.06
C LEU A 139 11.89 23.83 5.10
N THR A 140 11.70 24.50 3.96
CA THR A 140 11.88 25.96 3.82
C THR A 140 10.60 26.76 4.01
N ASP A 141 9.46 26.08 4.16
CA ASP A 141 8.19 26.75 4.32
C ASP A 141 8.10 27.38 5.73
N ASP A 142 8.29 28.69 5.75
CA ASP A 142 8.34 29.54 6.94
C ASP A 142 7.10 30.45 7.00
N THR A 143 5.92 29.86 6.79
CA THR A 143 4.62 30.56 6.86
C THR A 143 4.29 31.12 8.25
N GLY A 144 5.14 30.90 9.26
CA GLY A 144 4.98 31.42 10.63
C GLY A 144 3.87 30.73 11.43
N GLN A 145 3.28 29.65 10.92
CA GLN A 145 2.19 28.91 11.55
C GLN A 145 2.61 27.46 11.83
N GLY A 146 2.57 27.06 13.11
CA GLY A 146 2.86 25.70 13.56
C GLY A 146 4.35 25.37 13.72
N PRO A 147 4.67 24.17 14.23
CA PRO A 147 6.04 23.73 14.44
C PRO A 147 6.76 23.46 13.11
N ARG A 148 8.08 23.67 13.09
CA ARG A 148 8.92 23.27 11.95
C ARG A 148 8.96 21.75 11.83
N MET A 149 8.77 21.25 10.62
CA MET A 149 8.79 19.82 10.35
C MET A 149 10.21 19.25 10.46
N ALA A 150 10.34 18.09 11.10
CA ALA A 150 11.61 17.39 11.18
C ALA A 150 12.11 16.96 9.77
N PRO A 151 13.42 17.02 9.48
CA PRO A 151 13.92 16.71 8.13
C PRO A 151 13.65 15.30 7.61
N ASP A 152 13.64 14.30 8.49
CA ASP A 152 13.29 12.92 8.16
C ASP A 152 11.79 12.76 7.90
N THR A 153 10.92 13.40 8.68
CA THR A 153 9.48 13.48 8.42
C THR A 153 9.20 14.14 7.07
N ALA A 154 9.82 15.29 6.77
CA ALA A 154 9.65 15.97 5.48
C ALA A 154 10.05 15.08 4.29
N ARG A 155 11.17 14.37 4.42
CA ARG A 155 11.63 13.41 3.41
C ARG A 155 10.64 12.25 3.26
N HIS A 156 10.18 11.69 4.38
CA HIS A 156 9.23 10.58 4.40
C HIS A 156 7.93 10.95 3.70
N LEU A 157 7.31 12.06 4.08
CA LEU A 157 6.08 12.55 3.45
C LEU A 157 6.28 12.77 1.95
N ALA A 158 7.40 13.38 1.54
CA ALA A 158 7.71 13.60 0.13
C ALA A 158 7.91 12.31 -0.66
N THR A 159 8.51 11.26 -0.09
CA THR A 159 8.68 9.97 -0.77
C THR A 159 7.40 9.15 -0.80
N HIS A 160 6.55 9.30 0.21
CA HIS A 160 5.36 8.47 0.41
C HIS A 160 4.12 9.04 -0.28
N TYR A 161 3.93 10.36 -0.23
CA TYR A 161 2.77 11.06 -0.79
C TYR A 161 3.10 11.95 -1.99
N GLY A 162 4.38 12.22 -2.25
CA GLY A 162 4.81 13.16 -3.27
C GLY A 162 4.14 14.53 -3.12
N SER A 163 3.43 15.02 -4.14
CA SER A 163 2.74 16.33 -4.05
C SER A 163 1.60 16.35 -3.04
N LEU A 164 1.01 15.20 -2.68
CA LEU A 164 -0.03 15.15 -1.64
C LEU A 164 0.53 15.41 -0.23
N ALA A 165 1.86 15.36 -0.06
CA ALA A 165 2.53 15.70 1.20
C ALA A 165 2.19 17.12 1.70
N TYR A 166 1.89 18.06 0.80
CA TYR A 166 1.50 19.42 1.18
C TYR A 166 0.15 19.44 1.92
N GLN A 167 -0.77 18.53 1.59
CA GLN A 167 -2.06 18.42 2.28
C GLN A 167 -1.86 17.89 3.70
N VAL A 168 -1.00 16.87 3.86
CA VAL A 168 -0.62 16.34 5.17
C VAL A 168 0.09 17.40 6.02
N ALA A 169 1.03 18.13 5.42
CA ALA A 169 1.76 19.20 6.10
C ALA A 169 0.83 20.33 6.55
N LEU A 170 -0.20 20.66 5.77
CA LEU A 170 -1.20 21.66 6.15
C LEU A 170 -2.00 21.24 7.39
N LEU A 171 -2.36 19.95 7.51
CA LEU A 171 -3.02 19.43 8.71
C LEU A 171 -2.13 19.61 9.95
N ALA A 172 -0.86 19.20 9.86
CA ALA A 172 0.12 19.33 10.94
C ALA A 172 0.36 20.79 11.38
N ARG A 173 0.19 21.76 10.47
CA ARG A 173 0.32 23.19 10.81
C ARG A 173 -0.88 23.76 11.51
N ARG A 174 -2.08 23.33 11.10
CA ARG A 174 -3.34 23.80 11.68
C ARG A 174 -3.52 23.31 13.10
N ASP A 175 -3.02 22.10 13.38
CA ASP A 175 -3.05 21.50 14.70
C ASP A 175 -1.66 20.93 15.05
N PRO A 176 -0.90 21.58 15.95
CA PRO A 176 0.40 21.10 16.39
C PRO A 176 0.41 19.68 16.96
N ALA A 177 -0.70 19.19 17.52
CA ALA A 177 -0.79 17.81 17.99
C ALA A 177 -0.70 16.81 16.81
N LEU A 178 -1.18 17.19 15.62
CA LEU A 178 -1.05 16.39 14.41
C LEU A 178 0.38 16.37 13.85
N ALA A 179 1.24 17.30 14.28
CA ALA A 179 2.65 17.32 13.92
C ALA A 179 3.50 16.37 14.77
N GLU A 180 2.96 15.85 15.88
CA GLU A 180 3.65 14.88 16.71
C GLU A 180 3.84 13.54 16.00
N ARG A 181 4.93 12.86 16.32
CA ARG A 181 5.20 11.52 15.79
C ARG A 181 4.21 10.51 16.36
N VAL A 182 3.81 9.56 15.51
CA VAL A 182 3.00 8.41 15.96
C VAL A 182 3.83 7.49 16.86
N HIS A 183 5.11 7.30 16.52
CA HIS A 183 6.10 6.57 17.31
C HIS A 183 7.43 7.34 17.31
N PRO A 184 8.18 7.41 18.42
CA PRO A 184 9.45 8.15 18.49
C PRO A 184 10.46 7.76 17.39
N ASP A 185 10.56 6.46 17.10
CA ASP A 185 11.48 5.91 16.09
C ASP A 185 10.91 5.90 14.65
N ALA A 186 9.74 6.49 14.43
CA ALA A 186 9.09 6.57 13.13
C ALA A 186 9.06 8.02 12.61
N PRO A 187 9.28 8.28 11.30
CA PRO A 187 9.08 9.60 10.72
C PRO A 187 7.60 9.98 10.60
N GLU A 188 6.68 9.01 10.71
CA GLU A 188 5.25 9.22 10.63
C GLU A 188 4.68 10.13 11.72
N ILE A 189 3.80 11.04 11.32
CA ILE A 189 3.10 11.97 12.20
C ILE A 189 1.58 11.73 12.19
N TRP A 190 0.89 12.17 13.24
CA TRP A 190 -0.57 11.99 13.38
C TRP A 190 -1.38 12.60 12.23
N ALA A 191 -0.88 13.65 11.58
CA ALA A 191 -1.49 14.21 10.38
C ALA A 191 -1.67 13.18 9.25
N GLN A 192 -0.82 12.17 9.14
CA GLN A 192 -0.98 11.09 8.16
C GLN A 192 -2.19 10.21 8.46
N VAL A 193 -2.49 9.98 9.75
CA VAL A 193 -3.64 9.18 10.18
C VAL A 193 -4.94 9.91 9.81
N VAL A 194 -5.00 11.21 10.08
CA VAL A 194 -6.13 12.07 9.68
C VAL A 194 -6.27 12.14 8.16
N HIS A 195 -5.16 12.30 7.44
CA HIS A 195 -5.19 12.29 5.97
C HIS A 195 -5.70 10.96 5.41
N ALA A 196 -5.23 9.84 5.97
CA ALA A 196 -5.66 8.50 5.56
C ALA A 196 -7.18 8.31 5.74
N ARG A 197 -7.73 8.79 6.87
CA ARG A 197 -9.18 8.79 7.16
C ARG A 197 -9.96 9.63 6.14
N ASP A 198 -9.53 10.87 5.96
CA ASP A 198 -10.33 11.89 5.25
C ASP A 198 -10.18 11.81 3.72
N HIS A 199 -9.06 11.26 3.22
CA HIS A 199 -8.70 11.32 1.80
C HIS A 199 -8.28 9.98 1.18
N GLU A 200 -7.98 8.94 1.98
CA GLU A 200 -7.48 7.65 1.47
C GLU A 200 -8.35 6.44 1.84
N TRP A 201 -9.60 6.72 2.26
CA TRP A 201 -10.61 5.72 2.62
C TRP A 201 -10.12 4.71 3.68
N ALA A 202 -9.31 5.16 4.65
CA ALA A 202 -8.96 4.30 5.77
C ALA A 202 -10.13 4.20 6.75
N GLU A 203 -10.64 2.98 6.95
CA GLU A 203 -11.76 2.70 7.86
C GLU A 203 -11.30 1.98 9.12
N THR A 204 -10.17 1.27 9.05
CA THR A 204 -9.62 0.48 10.15
C THR A 204 -8.20 0.91 10.50
N ALA A 205 -7.74 0.59 11.72
CA ALA A 205 -6.35 0.82 12.08
C ALA A 205 -5.38 0.03 11.19
N GLU A 206 -5.79 -1.12 10.66
CA GLU A 206 -4.96 -1.89 9.73
C GLU A 206 -4.77 -1.15 8.40
N ASP A 207 -5.79 -0.45 7.90
CA ASP A 207 -5.63 0.40 6.70
C ASP A 207 -4.51 1.41 6.90
N VAL A 208 -4.52 2.11 8.04
CA VAL A 208 -3.51 3.11 8.35
C VAL A 208 -2.13 2.46 8.57
N LEU A 209 -2.03 1.55 9.54
CA LEU A 209 -0.75 1.05 10.04
C LEU A 209 -0.01 0.16 9.05
N ARG A 210 -0.75 -0.67 8.30
CA ARG A 210 -0.20 -1.67 7.39
C ARG A 210 -0.21 -1.22 5.94
N ARG A 211 -1.23 -0.47 5.50
CA ARG A 211 -1.43 -0.17 4.06
C ARG A 211 -1.09 1.27 3.68
N ARG A 212 -1.32 2.26 4.55
CA ARG A 212 -1.07 3.69 4.27
C ARG A 212 0.20 4.23 4.90
N THR A 213 0.80 3.53 5.84
CA THR A 213 2.05 3.95 6.53
C THR A 213 3.06 2.81 6.56
N THR A 214 4.27 3.07 7.09
CA THR A 214 5.32 2.06 7.22
C THR A 214 5.48 1.52 8.65
N LEU A 215 4.54 1.83 9.54
CA LEU A 215 4.63 1.48 10.97
C LEU A 215 4.64 -0.03 11.20
N THR A 216 3.73 -0.77 10.57
CA THR A 216 3.65 -2.24 10.74
C THR A 216 4.90 -2.93 10.20
N VAL A 217 5.38 -2.57 9.01
CA VAL A 217 6.55 -3.23 8.40
C VAL A 217 7.85 -2.97 9.18
N ARG A 218 7.92 -1.83 9.89
CA ARG A 218 9.02 -1.50 10.81
C ARG A 218 8.90 -2.15 12.19
N GLY A 219 7.82 -2.89 12.48
CA GLY A 219 7.56 -3.46 13.80
C GLY A 219 7.18 -2.42 14.86
N LEU A 220 6.72 -1.23 14.45
CA LEU A 220 6.41 -0.11 15.35
C LEU A 220 4.91 0.03 15.64
N ALA A 221 4.06 -0.82 15.05
CA ALA A 221 2.61 -0.81 15.25
C ALA A 221 2.20 -1.54 16.55
N THR A 222 2.56 -0.97 17.71
CA THR A 222 2.17 -1.51 19.02
C THR A 222 0.66 -1.46 19.25
N GLU A 223 0.16 -2.25 20.21
CA GLU A 223 -1.26 -2.25 20.55
C GLU A 223 -1.74 -0.87 21.06
N GLU A 224 -0.87 -0.15 21.76
CA GLU A 224 -1.17 1.23 22.18
C GLU A 224 -1.37 2.16 20.96
N ILE A 225 -0.45 2.10 19.99
CA ILE A 225 -0.55 2.89 18.75
C ILE A 225 -1.81 2.50 17.98
N ARG A 226 -2.13 1.20 17.90
CA ARG A 226 -3.36 0.72 17.26
C ARG A 226 -4.59 1.38 17.86
N ARG A 227 -4.75 1.32 19.19
CA ARG A 227 -5.91 1.94 19.87
C ARG A 227 -6.00 3.44 19.59
N ARG A 228 -4.87 4.16 19.68
CA ARG A 228 -4.84 5.61 19.41
C ARG A 228 -5.21 5.93 17.96
N VAL A 229 -4.79 5.11 16.99
CA VAL A 229 -5.22 5.25 15.59
C VAL A 229 -6.72 5.05 15.46
N GLU A 230 -7.30 4.05 16.11
CA GLU A 230 -8.76 3.83 16.09
C GLU A 230 -9.54 5.01 16.67
N ASP A 231 -9.04 5.64 17.74
CA ASP A 231 -9.66 6.83 18.33
C ASP A 231 -9.69 8.00 17.35
N VAL A 232 -8.59 8.22 16.60
CA VAL A 232 -8.52 9.25 15.55
C VAL A 232 -9.46 8.92 14.39
N LEU A 233 -9.59 7.64 14.01
CA LEU A 233 -10.53 7.19 12.99
C LEU A 233 -11.99 7.45 13.40
N ARG A 234 -12.31 7.32 14.70
CA ARG A 234 -13.62 7.66 15.28
C ARG A 234 -13.87 9.17 15.45
N GLY A 235 -12.89 10.01 15.11
CA GLY A 235 -13.02 11.47 15.19
C GLY A 235 -12.52 12.11 16.49
N SER A 236 -11.84 11.35 17.36
CA SER A 236 -11.21 11.90 18.57
C SER A 236 -9.89 12.59 18.22
N ALA A 237 -9.53 13.64 18.96
CA ALA A 237 -8.22 14.26 18.83
C ALA A 237 -7.12 13.29 19.34
N PRO A 238 -5.96 13.19 18.65
CA PRO A 238 -4.85 12.39 19.16
C PRO A 238 -4.36 13.00 20.49
N GLY A 239 -4.50 12.25 21.58
CA GLY A 239 -4.13 12.71 22.93
C GLY A 239 -5.30 12.85 23.92
N ALA A 240 -6.53 12.53 23.53
CA ALA A 240 -7.65 12.41 24.45
C ALA A 240 -7.61 11.06 25.19
N SER A 241 -6.61 10.85 26.06
CA SER A 241 -6.56 9.73 27.02
C SER A 241 -5.77 10.13 28.24
#